data_AF-W7C6R2-F1
#
_entry.id   AF-W7C6R2-F1
#
_cell.length_a   1.000
_cell.length_b   1.000
_cell.length_c   1.000
_cell.angle_alpha   90.00
_cell.angle_beta   90.00
_cell.angle_gamma   90.00
#
_symmetry.space_group_name_H-M   'P 1'
#
loop_
_entity.id
_entity.type
_entity.pdbx_description
1 polymer ?
#
loop_
_entity_poly.entity_id
_entity_poly.type
_entity_poly.pdbx_seq_one_letter_code
_entity_poly.pdbx_strand_id
1 'polypeptide(L)' 'MRTTDPNDRRIVYATLTEQGTTFISNLFPQFEALIKEQLDVLDEEEKGTLIMGLKTIGLNAESHWRAK' A
#
# COMPACT_ATOMS: atom_id res chain seq x y z
N MET A 1 14.27 9.85 -4.93
CA MET A 1 15.10 10.43 -6.01
C MET A 1 14.31 10.36 -7.31
N ARG A 2 14.46 11.34 -8.21
CA ARG A 2 13.77 11.34 -9.52
C ARG A 2 14.83 11.24 -10.61
N THR A 3 14.67 10.28 -11.51
CA THR A 3 15.59 10.06 -12.63
C THR A 3 14.79 10.06 -13.93
N THR A 4 15.12 10.95 -14.85
CA THR A 4 14.52 11.00 -16.17
C THR A 4 15.03 9.83 -17.01
N ASP A 5 14.16 9.20 -17.81
CA ASP A 5 14.58 8.14 -18.73
C ASP A 5 15.55 8.71 -19.79
N PRO A 6 16.67 8.01 -20.08
CA PRO A 6 17.66 8.50 -21.03
C PRO A 6 17.17 8.50 -22.49
N ASN A 7 16.17 7.68 -22.83
CA ASN A 7 15.61 7.55 -24.18
C ASN A 7 14.36 8.42 -24.39
N ASP A 8 13.56 8.66 -23.34
CA ASP A 8 12.39 9.53 -23.38
C ASP A 8 12.27 10.44 -22.15
N ARG A 9 12.56 11.73 -22.34
CA ARG A 9 12.55 12.73 -21.25
C ARG A 9 11.17 12.99 -20.62
N ARG A 10 10.08 12.48 -21.21
CA ARG A 10 8.73 12.57 -20.66
C ARG A 10 8.51 11.55 -19.54
N ILE A 11 9.35 10.53 -19.45
CA ILE A 11 9.30 9.50 -18.42
C ILE A 11 10.21 9.90 -17.25
N VAL A 12 9.68 9.86 -16.04
CA VAL A 12 10.43 10.13 -14.81
C VAL A 12 10.19 9.02 -13.81
N TYR A 13 11.26 8.30 -13.47
CA TYR A 13 11.23 7.28 -12.43
C TYR A 13 11.38 7.92 -11.06
N ALA A 14 10.46 7.63 -10.15
CA ALA A 14 10.61 7.93 -8.75
C ALA A 14 11.16 6.70 -8.03
N THR A 15 12.29 6.87 -7.34
CA THR A 15 12.89 5.84 -6.50
C THR A 15 12.92 6.27 -5.05
N LEU A 16 12.88 5.32 -4.13
CA LEU A 16 13.12 5.60 -2.72
C LEU A 16 14.56 6.11 -2.54
N THR A 17 14.73 7.09 -1.66
CA THR A 17 16.06 7.44 -1.14
C THR A 17 16.45 6.44 -0.06
N GLU A 18 17.73 6.37 0.27
CA GLU A 18 18.19 5.55 1.41
C GLU A 18 17.43 5.90 2.70
N GLN A 19 17.31 7.20 3.03
CA GLN A 19 16.51 7.65 4.17
C GLN A 19 15.04 7.22 4.08
N GLY A 20 14.44 7.26 2.89
CA GLY A 20 13.07 6.81 2.67
C GLY A 20 12.91 5.31 2.88
N THR A 21 13.86 4.51 2.41
CA THR A 21 13.91 3.07 2.64
C THR A 21 14.03 2.78 4.14
N THR A 22 15.00 3.40 4.83
CA THR A 22 15.18 3.22 6.28
C THR A 22 13.93 3.63 7.07
N PHE A 23 13.29 4.74 6.70
CA PHE A 23 12.06 5.19 7.33
C PHE A 23 10.95 4.14 7.20
N ILE A 24 10.71 3.64 5.97
CA ILE A 24 9.70 2.60 5.73
C ILE A 24 10.05 1.32 6.49
N SER A 25 11.31 0.87 6.45
CA SER A 25 11.77 -0.34 7.15
C SER A 25 11.56 -0.27 8.67
N ASN A 26 11.70 0.92 9.27
CA ASN A 26 11.47 1.11 10.70
C ASN A 26 9.99 1.23 11.06
N LEU A 27 9.18 1.78 10.15
CA LEU A 27 7.76 2.07 10.40
C LEU A 27 6.86 0.86 10.13
N PHE A 28 7.16 0.08 9.08
CA PHE A 28 6.31 -1.03 8.65
C PHE A 28 6.03 -2.08 9.74
N PRO A 29 7.03 -2.52 10.54
CA PRO A 29 6.78 -3.47 11.62
C PRO A 29 5.80 -2.95 12.68
N GLN A 30 5.78 -1.63 12.93
CA GLN A 30 4.86 -1.01 13.88
C GLN A 30 3.43 -1.02 13.35
N PHE A 31 3.25 -0.78 12.04
CA PHE A 31 1.95 -0.91 11.39
C PHE A 31 1.45 -2.35 11.39
N GLU A 32 2.32 -3.32 11.12
CA GLU A 32 1.96 -4.74 11.19
C GLU A 32 1.51 -5.12 12.61
N ALA A 33 2.26 -4.70 13.63
CA ALA A 33 1.91 -4.97 15.03
C ALA A 33 0.56 -4.35 15.41
N LEU A 34 0.33 -3.08 15.03
CA LEU A 34 -0.93 -2.40 15.28
C LEU A 34 -2.10 -3.11 14.59
N ILE A 35 -1.96 -3.47 13.31
CA ILE A 35 -3.02 -4.17 12.57
C ILE A 35 -3.32 -5.52 13.24
N LYS A 36 -2.29 -6.27 13.63
CA LYS A 36 -2.46 -7.55 14.33
C LYS A 36 -3.20 -7.36 15.64
N GLU A 37 -2.80 -6.40 16.47
CA GLU A 37 -3.44 -6.11 17.76
C GLU A 37 -4.91 -5.71 17.59
N GLN A 38 -5.21 -4.80 16.66
CA GLN A 38 -6.58 -4.33 16.47
C GLN A 38 -7.51 -5.39 15.86
N LEU A 39 -6.97 -6.31 15.05
CA LEU A 39 -7.74 -7.36 14.39
C LEU A 39 -7.70 -8.72 15.11
N ASP A 40 -7.06 -8.80 16.28
CA ASP A 40 -6.99 -10.05 17.07
C ASP A 40 -8.36 -10.45 17.66
N VAL A 41 -9.31 -9.51 17.67
CA VAL A 41 -10.71 -9.78 18.05
C VAL A 41 -11.48 -10.63 17.04
N LEU A 42 -10.92 -10.83 15.84
CA LEU A 42 -11.54 -11.60 14.77
C LEU A 42 -10.91 -12.98 14.66
N ASP A 43 -11.72 -14.00 14.41
CA ASP A 43 -11.23 -15.31 14.01
C ASP A 43 -10.77 -15.32 12.52
N GLU A 44 -10.24 -16.46 12.07
CA GLU A 44 -9.71 -16.58 10.70
C GLU A 44 -10.81 -16.53 9.61
N GLU A 45 -12.04 -16.97 9.91
CA GLU A 45 -13.16 -16.89 8.98
C GLU A 45 -13.64 -15.43 8.84
N GLU A 46 -13.77 -14.73 9.97
CA GLU A 46 -14.12 -13.32 10.03
C GLU A 46 -13.08 -12.45 9.32
N LYS A 47 -11.78 -12.70 9.56
CA LYS A 47 -10.68 -12.06 8.82
C LYS A 47 -10.80 -12.30 7.32
N GLY A 48 -11.08 -13.54 6.91
CA GLY A 48 -11.30 -13.88 5.50
C GLY A 48 -12.42 -13.07 4.86
N THR A 49 -13.55 -12.95 5.56
CA THR A 49 -14.72 -12.18 5.13
C THR A 49 -14.39 -10.68 5.02
N LEU A 50 -13.71 -10.13 6.02
CA LEU A 50 -13.28 -8.72 6.02
C LEU A 50 -12.34 -8.42 4.83
N ILE A 51 -11.37 -9.29 4.57
CA ILE A 51 -10.43 -9.14 3.44
C ILE A 51 -11.19 -9.10 2.10
N MET A 52 -12.18 -9.97 1.90
CA MET A 52 -12.98 -9.95 0.68
C MET A 52 -13.77 -8.64 0.55
N GLY A 53 -14.42 -8.19 1.63
CA GLY A 53 -15.16 -6.93 1.64
C GLY A 53 -14.29 -5.72 1.30
N LEU A 54 -13.14 -5.59 1.96
CA LEU A 54 -12.19 -4.49 1.72
C LEU A 54 -11.66 -4.48 0.28
N LYS A 55 -11.34 -5.65 -0.29
CA LYS A 55 -10.90 -5.75 -1.70
C LYS A 55 -11.99 -5.29 -2.66
N THR A 56 -13.23 -5.74 -2.48
CA THR A 56 -14.35 -5.35 -3.34
C THR A 56 -14.56 -3.83 -3.31
N ILE A 57 -14.57 -3.24 -2.11
CA ILE A 57 -14.71 -1.78 -1.94
C ILE A 57 -13.55 -1.05 -2.61
N GLY A 58 -12.31 -1.47 -2.35
CA GLY A 58 -11.11 -0.82 -2.88
C GLY A 58 -11.05 -0.84 -4.41
N LEU A 59 -11.34 -1.99 -5.03
CA LEU A 59 -11.36 -2.13 -6.49
C LEU A 59 -12.48 -1.30 -7.13
N ASN A 60 -13.65 -1.23 -6.50
CA ASN A 60 -14.73 -0.38 -6.97
C ASN A 60 -14.34 1.10 -6.89
N ALA A 61 -13.77 1.54 -5.76
CA ALA A 61 -13.30 2.91 -5.57
C ALA A 61 -12.21 3.31 -6.59
N GLU A 62 -11.25 2.42 -6.84
CA GLU A 62 -10.22 2.64 -7.87
C GLU A 62 -10.83 2.75 -9.28
N SER A 63 -11.79 1.90 -9.61
CA SER A 63 -12.49 1.94 -10.90
C SER A 63 -13.21 3.28 -11.11
N HIS A 64 -13.89 3.78 -10.08
CA HIS A 64 -14.55 5.10 -10.13
C HIS A 64 -13.55 6.26 -10.21
N TRP A 65 -12.41 6.19 -9.52
CA TRP A 65 -11.36 7.21 -9.62
C TRP A 65 -10.74 7.25 -11.02
N ARG A 66 -10.48 6.08 -11.63
CA ARG A 66 -9.88 5.98 -12.97
C ARG A 66 -10.84 6.29 -14.12
N ALA A 67 -12.15 6.20 -13.89
CA ALA A 67 -13.18 6.53 -14.88
C ALA A 67 -13.50 8.05 -14.96
N LYS A 68 -12.87 8.86 -14.11
CA LYS A 68 -12.99 10.32 -14.07
C LYS A 68 -11.74 10.97 -14.64
#